data_AF-A0A939QX97-F1
#
_entry.id   AF-A0A939QX97-F1
#
_cell.length_a   1.000
_cell.length_b   1.000
_cell.length_c   1.000
_cell.angle_alpha   90.00
_cell.angle_beta   90.00
_cell.angle_gamma   90.00
#
_symmetry.space_group_name_H-M   'P 1'
#
loop_
_entity.id
_entity.type
_entity.pdbx_description
1 polymer ?
#
loop_
_entity_poly.entity_id
_entity_poly.type
_entity_poly.pdbx_seq_one_letter_code
_entity_poly.pdbx_strand_id
1 'polypeptide(L)'
;MTAQSVPQLRFGVIADPQYAPVAPNLAHDRYYANSLDKLRDALSFFEHEDLDFIVTLGDLIDHGFENFDPVLDVYAASRHDCIFLPGNHDFAVAADRLGAVHGKLSMPAPWYDREIKGVRLIVIDGNEVSLFAPPLQDPRRLEAARRLKALTDTGAPNAMVWNSGMSETQIAWLEGRLRAAEAAGERAVVLGHYPLHPFTDHSLWDAPRVAEIIANSPAAVAYLCGHYHHGNYGELNGTHFVNFKGMVDTEDRNAFAIVSLFADRIEVQGFGRELDRMLTL
;
A
#
# COMPACT_ATOMS: atom_id res chain seq x y z
N MET A 1 8.43 -4.37 -36.53
CA MET A 1 7.31 -3.85 -35.74
C MET A 1 6.79 -5.01 -34.91
N THR A 2 7.28 -5.17 -33.69
CA THR A 2 6.64 -6.08 -32.73
C THR A 2 5.25 -5.54 -32.47
N ALA A 3 4.21 -6.36 -32.62
CA ALA A 3 2.87 -5.96 -32.21
C ALA A 3 2.96 -5.52 -30.74
N GLN A 4 2.55 -4.29 -30.42
CA GLN A 4 2.47 -3.86 -29.03
C GLN A 4 1.52 -4.82 -28.32
N SER A 5 2.05 -5.58 -27.36
CA SER A 5 1.22 -6.45 -26.52
C SER A 5 0.24 -5.58 -25.74
N VAL A 6 -1.00 -6.01 -25.57
CA VAL A 6 -2.01 -5.32 -24.75
C VAL A 6 -1.83 -5.79 -23.30
N PRO A 7 -1.85 -4.90 -22.29
CA PRO A 7 -1.76 -5.32 -20.90
C PRO A 7 -3.01 -6.11 -20.48
N GLN A 8 -2.82 -7.16 -19.67
CA GLN A 8 -3.92 -7.89 -19.04
C GLN A 8 -4.62 -7.02 -18.01
N LEU A 9 -3.85 -6.24 -17.26
CA LEU A 9 -4.34 -5.35 -16.21
C LEU A 9 -3.57 -4.02 -16.27
N ARG A 10 -4.26 -2.89 -16.15
CA ARG A 10 -3.65 -1.56 -16.13
C ARG A 10 -4.33 -0.68 -15.09
N PHE A 11 -3.60 -0.12 -14.14
CA PHE A 11 -4.19 0.62 -13.02
C PHE A 11 -3.31 1.77 -12.53
N GLY A 12 -3.97 2.80 -11.97
CA GLY A 12 -3.29 3.93 -11.32
C GLY A 12 -2.84 3.57 -9.91
N VAL A 13 -1.69 4.08 -9.48
CA VAL A 13 -1.14 3.87 -8.13
C VAL A 13 -0.77 5.21 -7.50
N ILE A 14 -1.24 5.42 -6.28
CA ILE A 14 -0.88 6.53 -5.39
C ILE A 14 -0.43 5.94 -4.05
N ALA A 15 0.57 6.56 -3.41
CA ALA A 15 1.04 6.19 -2.08
C ALA A 15 1.23 7.44 -1.22
N ASP A 16 0.86 7.33 0.06
CA ASP A 16 1.08 8.33 1.10
C ASP A 16 0.69 9.79 0.73
N PRO A 17 -0.58 10.07 0.34
CA PRO A 17 -1.05 11.46 0.26
C PRO A 17 -0.87 12.23 1.58
N GLN A 18 -1.11 11.58 2.72
CA GLN A 18 -1.00 12.15 4.07
C GLN A 18 -1.64 13.55 4.19
N TYR A 19 -2.88 13.71 3.74
CA TYR A 19 -3.54 15.01 3.83
C TYR A 19 -3.84 15.41 5.28
N ALA A 20 -3.52 16.67 5.60
CA ALA A 20 -4.05 17.38 6.76
C ALA A 20 -3.98 18.89 6.51
N PRO A 21 -4.94 19.71 7.00
CA PRO A 21 -4.95 21.15 6.81
C PRO A 21 -3.99 21.87 7.78
N VAL A 22 -2.72 21.47 7.78
CA VAL A 22 -1.67 21.97 8.66
C VAL A 22 -0.47 22.49 7.85
N ALA A 23 0.38 23.29 8.51
CA ALA A 23 1.60 23.81 7.91
C ALA A 23 2.58 22.67 7.54
N PRO A 24 3.45 22.88 6.53
CA PRO A 24 4.41 21.86 6.11
C PRO A 24 5.43 21.55 7.20
N ASN A 25 5.92 20.32 7.19
CA ASN A 25 7.07 19.90 7.99
C ASN A 25 8.34 19.97 7.14
N LEU A 26 9.01 21.12 7.19
CA LEU A 26 10.19 21.41 6.37
C LEU A 26 11.42 20.55 6.71
N ALA A 27 11.49 19.98 7.91
CA ALA A 27 12.60 19.10 8.29
C ALA A 27 12.55 17.75 7.55
N HIS A 28 11.34 17.31 7.19
CA HIS A 28 11.09 16.08 6.44
C HIS A 28 10.60 16.35 5.01
N ASP A 29 10.59 17.61 4.58
CA ASP A 29 10.12 18.05 3.27
C ASP A 29 8.67 17.60 2.96
N ARG A 30 7.77 17.66 3.96
CA ARG A 30 6.37 17.20 3.84
C ARG A 30 5.37 18.35 3.79
N TYR A 31 4.45 18.31 2.83
CA TYR A 31 3.47 19.38 2.57
C TYR A 31 2.04 18.84 2.61
N TYR A 32 1.55 18.58 3.82
CA TYR A 32 0.27 17.91 4.09
C TYR A 32 -0.96 18.54 3.41
N ALA A 33 -1.09 19.87 3.47
CA ALA A 33 -2.22 20.55 2.84
C ALA A 33 -2.16 20.50 1.31
N ASN A 34 -0.95 20.54 0.73
CA ASN A 34 -0.73 20.51 -0.72
C ASN A 34 -1.13 19.15 -1.33
N SER A 35 -1.14 18.09 -0.53
CA SER A 35 -1.51 16.75 -0.99
C SER A 35 -2.90 16.68 -1.61
N LEU A 36 -3.83 17.56 -1.21
CA LEU A 36 -5.17 17.59 -1.80
C LEU A 36 -5.14 18.06 -3.28
N ASP A 37 -4.31 19.06 -3.59
CA ASP A 37 -4.14 19.55 -4.96
C ASP A 37 -3.31 18.57 -5.80
N LYS A 38 -2.25 18.00 -5.22
CA LYS A 38 -1.49 16.92 -5.87
C LYS A 38 -2.37 15.72 -6.19
N LEU A 39 -3.28 15.36 -5.30
CA LEU A 39 -4.22 14.29 -5.52
C LEU A 39 -5.20 14.61 -6.66
N ARG A 40 -5.73 15.83 -6.72
CA ARG A 40 -6.57 16.30 -7.84
C ARG A 40 -5.83 16.21 -9.17
N ASP A 41 -4.57 16.62 -9.21
CA ASP A 41 -3.75 16.56 -10.41
C ASP A 41 -3.53 15.11 -10.89
N ALA A 42 -3.20 14.21 -9.97
CA ALA A 42 -3.00 12.79 -10.28
C ALA A 42 -4.30 12.13 -10.78
N LEU A 43 -5.43 12.39 -10.11
CA LEU A 43 -6.73 11.88 -10.54
C LEU A 43 -7.16 12.48 -11.88
N SER A 44 -6.99 13.79 -12.09
CA SER A 44 -7.25 14.42 -13.39
C SER A 44 -6.40 13.81 -14.50
N PHE A 45 -5.17 13.41 -14.22
CA PHE A 45 -4.35 12.67 -15.17
C PHE A 45 -4.95 11.28 -15.48
N PHE A 46 -5.29 10.50 -14.45
CA PHE A 46 -5.92 9.19 -14.62
C PHE A 46 -7.27 9.25 -15.35
N GLU A 47 -8.00 10.35 -15.24
CA GLU A 47 -9.21 10.59 -16.03
C GLU A 47 -8.95 10.74 -17.54
N HIS A 48 -7.71 10.77 -18.01
CA HIS A 48 -7.40 10.73 -19.46
C HIS A 48 -6.89 9.36 -19.92
N GLU A 49 -6.86 8.39 -18.99
CA GLU A 49 -6.28 7.08 -19.20
C GLU A 49 -7.35 5.99 -19.16
N ASP A 50 -7.14 4.94 -19.96
CA ASP A 50 -7.93 3.70 -19.90
C ASP A 50 -7.30 2.80 -18.81
N LEU A 51 -7.88 2.86 -17.61
CA LEU A 51 -7.44 2.13 -16.42
C LEU A 51 -8.57 1.24 -15.94
N ASP A 52 -8.21 0.07 -15.41
CA ASP A 52 -9.14 -0.88 -14.80
C ASP A 52 -9.63 -0.40 -13.43
N PHE A 53 -8.76 0.27 -12.68
CA PHE A 53 -9.02 0.87 -11.37
C PHE A 53 -7.86 1.79 -10.97
N ILE A 54 -8.00 2.45 -9.83
CA ILE A 54 -6.95 3.20 -9.12
C ILE A 54 -6.78 2.56 -7.73
N VAL A 55 -5.54 2.43 -7.26
CA VAL A 55 -5.24 2.00 -5.88
C VAL A 55 -4.45 3.06 -5.12
N THR A 56 -4.83 3.28 -3.86
CA THR A 56 -4.06 4.07 -2.90
C THR A 56 -3.49 3.17 -1.82
N LEU A 57 -2.17 3.16 -1.68
CA LEU A 57 -1.40 2.22 -0.84
C LEU A 57 -1.26 2.68 0.62
N GLY A 58 -2.30 3.31 1.17
CA GLY A 58 -2.34 3.79 2.55
C GLY A 58 -1.90 5.23 2.75
N ASP A 59 -2.08 5.66 4.00
CA ASP A 59 -1.77 6.98 4.50
C ASP A 59 -2.48 8.07 3.68
N LEU A 60 -3.81 7.95 3.52
CA LEU A 60 -4.62 8.95 2.84
C LEU A 60 -4.60 10.28 3.60
N ILE A 61 -4.62 10.20 4.93
CA ILE A 61 -4.56 11.34 5.85
C ILE A 61 -3.29 11.27 6.69
N ASP A 62 -2.80 12.41 7.19
CA ASP A 62 -1.73 12.42 8.21
C ASP A 62 -2.31 12.13 9.62
N HIS A 63 -3.49 12.66 9.91
CA HIS A 63 -4.25 12.44 11.15
C HIS A 63 -5.68 13.00 11.03
N GLY A 64 -6.55 12.69 11.99
CA GLY A 64 -7.90 13.28 12.12
C GLY A 64 -8.93 12.61 11.22
N PHE A 65 -9.97 11.99 11.81
CA PHE A 65 -10.95 11.19 11.06
C PHE A 65 -11.76 12.04 10.06
N GLU A 66 -11.96 13.31 10.35
CA GLU A 66 -12.59 14.30 9.49
C GLU A 66 -11.78 14.60 8.22
N ASN A 67 -10.46 14.40 8.24
CA ASN A 67 -9.61 14.66 7.08
C ASN A 67 -9.75 13.60 5.98
N PHE A 68 -10.40 12.47 6.27
CA PHE A 68 -10.78 11.52 5.22
C PHE A 68 -11.79 12.13 4.25
N ASP A 69 -12.73 12.95 4.72
CA ASP A 69 -13.81 13.47 3.87
C ASP A 69 -13.28 14.32 2.71
N PRO A 70 -12.42 15.34 2.92
CA PRO A 70 -11.82 16.08 1.81
C PRO A 70 -11.07 15.20 0.81
N VAL A 71 -10.34 14.17 1.27
CA VAL A 71 -9.57 13.27 0.40
C VAL A 71 -10.51 12.39 -0.43
N LEU A 72 -11.47 11.74 0.22
CA LEU A 72 -12.44 10.85 -0.41
C LEU A 72 -13.38 11.59 -1.37
N ASP A 73 -13.71 12.86 -1.08
CA ASP A 73 -14.48 13.72 -1.98
C ASP A 73 -13.76 13.95 -3.32
N VAL A 74 -12.42 14.00 -3.33
CA VAL A 74 -11.67 14.08 -4.60
C VAL A 74 -11.79 12.77 -5.38
N TYR A 75 -11.66 11.61 -4.71
CA TYR A 75 -11.83 10.31 -5.36
C TYR A 75 -13.27 10.08 -5.85
N ALA A 76 -14.28 10.63 -5.18
CA ALA A 76 -15.69 10.50 -5.59
C ALA A 76 -16.00 11.09 -6.98
N ALA A 77 -15.12 11.96 -7.49
CA ALA A 77 -15.22 12.52 -8.84
C ALA A 77 -14.59 11.64 -9.93
N SER A 78 -13.82 10.61 -9.55
CA SER A 78 -13.19 9.66 -10.47
C SER A 78 -14.24 8.79 -11.16
N ARG A 79 -14.05 8.52 -12.47
CA ARG A 79 -14.88 7.50 -13.16
C ARG A 79 -14.43 6.08 -12.86
N HIS A 80 -13.18 5.94 -12.41
CA HIS A 80 -12.53 4.66 -12.17
C HIS A 80 -12.88 4.14 -10.78
N ASP A 81 -13.00 2.82 -10.66
CA ASP A 81 -13.10 2.16 -9.36
C ASP A 81 -11.85 2.45 -8.52
N CYS A 82 -12.04 2.76 -7.23
CA CYS A 82 -10.95 3.19 -6.34
C CYS A 82 -10.79 2.20 -5.19
N ILE A 83 -9.60 1.61 -5.10
CA ILE A 83 -9.17 0.74 -4.00
C ILE A 83 -8.38 1.51 -2.98
N PHE A 84 -8.71 1.27 -1.73
CA PHE A 84 -7.98 1.78 -0.59
C PHE A 84 -7.53 0.62 0.30
N LEU A 85 -6.39 0.82 0.92
CA LEU A 85 -5.94 0.11 2.12
C LEU A 85 -5.40 1.17 3.09
N PRO A 86 -5.45 0.96 4.41
CA PRO A 86 -4.95 1.94 5.37
C PRO A 86 -3.45 1.81 5.60
N GLY A 87 -2.80 2.94 5.87
CA GLY A 87 -1.48 3.01 6.48
C GLY A 87 -1.54 3.37 7.97
N ASN A 88 -0.39 3.57 8.63
CA ASN A 88 -0.39 3.91 10.05
C ASN A 88 -1.02 5.27 10.36
N HIS A 89 -0.86 6.26 9.46
CA HIS A 89 -1.42 7.59 9.68
C HIS A 89 -2.95 7.62 9.56
N ASP A 90 -3.55 6.72 8.78
CA ASP A 90 -5.00 6.56 8.69
C ASP A 90 -5.65 6.17 10.03
N PHE A 91 -4.86 5.62 10.96
CA PHE A 91 -5.26 5.29 12.33
C PHE A 91 -4.87 6.36 13.35
N ALA A 92 -4.27 7.48 12.96
CA ALA A 92 -4.01 8.64 13.82
C ALA A 92 -5.30 9.45 14.06
N VAL A 93 -6.30 8.78 14.63
CA VAL A 93 -7.66 9.27 14.88
C VAL A 93 -8.06 9.06 16.34
N ALA A 94 -9.17 9.66 16.75
CA ALA A 94 -9.72 9.43 18.09
C ALA A 94 -10.03 7.93 18.34
N ALA A 95 -9.86 7.48 19.59
CA ALA A 95 -9.98 6.06 19.94
C ALA A 95 -11.35 5.44 19.59
N ASP A 96 -12.42 6.23 19.64
CA ASP A 96 -13.78 5.82 19.28
C ASP A 96 -14.01 5.73 17.75
N ARG A 97 -13.02 6.15 16.94
CA ARG A 97 -13.04 6.08 15.47
C ARG A 97 -12.19 4.96 14.89
N LEU A 98 -11.31 4.33 15.68
CA LEU A 98 -10.41 3.26 15.20
C LEU A 98 -11.15 2.13 14.48
N GLY A 99 -12.28 1.67 15.04
CA GLY A 99 -13.10 0.61 14.42
C GLY A 99 -13.85 1.02 13.15
N ALA A 100 -13.84 2.31 12.79
CA ALA A 100 -14.53 2.84 11.62
C ALA A 100 -13.62 3.09 10.41
N VAL A 101 -12.28 2.99 10.57
CA VAL A 101 -11.31 3.34 9.50
C VAL A 101 -11.51 2.49 8.25
N HIS A 102 -11.54 1.16 8.36
CA HIS A 102 -11.76 0.29 7.20
C HIS A 102 -13.11 0.55 6.50
N GLY A 103 -14.16 0.84 7.28
CA GLY A 103 -15.47 1.20 6.74
C GLY A 103 -15.47 2.57 6.04
N LYS A 104 -14.72 3.55 6.56
CA LYS A 104 -14.52 4.86 5.94
C LYS A 104 -13.84 4.74 4.58
N LEU A 105 -12.94 3.77 4.44
CA LEU A 105 -12.26 3.41 3.19
C LEU A 105 -13.08 2.48 2.28
N SER A 106 -14.35 2.23 2.61
CA SER A 106 -15.25 1.32 1.87
C SER A 106 -14.69 -0.09 1.66
N MET A 107 -13.80 -0.53 2.55
CA MET A 107 -13.23 -1.88 2.46
C MET A 107 -14.27 -2.92 2.89
N PRO A 108 -14.44 -4.03 2.15
CA PRO A 108 -15.40 -5.08 2.50
C PRO A 108 -15.01 -5.87 3.75
N ALA A 109 -13.71 -5.92 4.05
CA ALA A 109 -13.11 -6.49 5.25
C ALA A 109 -11.73 -5.84 5.46
N PRO A 110 -11.10 -5.94 6.65
CA PRO A 110 -9.76 -5.40 6.89
C PRO A 110 -8.71 -5.88 5.90
N TRP A 111 -8.82 -7.13 5.46
CA TRP A 111 -8.04 -7.73 4.39
C TRP A 111 -8.97 -8.58 3.54
N TYR A 112 -8.75 -8.61 2.23
CA TYR A 112 -9.64 -9.27 1.27
C TYR A 112 -8.92 -9.51 -0.06
N ASP A 113 -9.51 -10.34 -0.93
CA ASP A 113 -9.06 -10.49 -2.30
C ASP A 113 -10.17 -10.21 -3.30
N ARG A 114 -9.80 -9.83 -4.51
CA ARG A 114 -10.72 -9.69 -5.65
C ARG A 114 -10.03 -10.13 -6.94
N GLU A 115 -10.80 -10.66 -7.87
CA GLU A 115 -10.31 -11.03 -9.20
C GLU A 115 -10.68 -9.93 -10.19
N ILE A 116 -9.69 -9.48 -10.98
CA ILE A 116 -9.89 -8.56 -12.10
C ILE A 116 -9.11 -9.05 -13.32
N LYS A 117 -9.83 -9.32 -14.41
CA LYS A 117 -9.27 -9.72 -15.72
C LYS A 117 -8.31 -10.92 -15.65
N GLY A 118 -8.56 -11.89 -14.78
CA GLY A 118 -7.73 -13.08 -14.53
C GLY A 118 -6.54 -12.84 -13.59
N VAL A 119 -6.55 -11.73 -12.85
CA VAL A 119 -5.51 -11.38 -11.86
C VAL A 119 -6.14 -11.27 -10.47
N ARG A 120 -5.57 -11.98 -9.51
CA ARG A 120 -5.95 -11.94 -8.10
C ARG A 120 -5.26 -10.77 -7.40
N LEU A 121 -6.02 -9.74 -7.03
CA LEU A 121 -5.54 -8.68 -6.16
C LEU A 121 -5.78 -9.08 -4.71
N ILE A 122 -4.73 -9.16 -3.90
CA ILE A 122 -4.80 -9.54 -2.49
C ILE A 122 -4.42 -8.33 -1.65
N VAL A 123 -5.37 -7.75 -0.92
CA VAL A 123 -5.15 -6.62 -0.03
C VAL A 123 -4.92 -7.12 1.39
N ILE A 124 -3.75 -6.85 1.95
CA ILE A 124 -3.39 -7.15 3.33
C ILE A 124 -3.46 -5.90 4.22
N ASP A 125 -3.77 -6.09 5.49
CA ASP A 125 -3.70 -5.05 6.52
C ASP A 125 -2.45 -5.27 7.39
N GLY A 126 -1.40 -4.51 7.10
CA GLY A 126 -0.17 -4.53 7.88
C GLY A 126 -0.32 -3.90 9.27
N ASN A 127 -1.39 -3.14 9.53
CA ASN A 127 -1.61 -2.43 10.80
C ASN A 127 -2.22 -3.31 11.90
N GLU A 128 -2.63 -4.54 11.56
CA GLU A 128 -3.46 -5.41 12.37
C GLU A 128 -2.92 -5.66 13.78
N VAL A 129 -1.61 -5.90 13.91
CA VAL A 129 -0.91 -6.05 15.20
C VAL A 129 -0.03 -4.83 15.39
N SER A 130 -0.59 -3.79 16.00
CA SER A 130 0.09 -2.52 16.23
C SER A 130 -0.31 -1.86 17.55
N LEU A 131 0.44 -0.82 17.92
CA LEU A 131 0.15 0.02 19.09
C LEU A 131 -0.87 1.13 18.79
N PHE A 132 -1.33 1.27 17.55
CA PHE A 132 -2.14 2.41 17.12
C PHE A 132 -3.48 2.00 16.50
N ALA A 133 -3.55 0.95 15.67
CA ALA A 133 -4.76 0.65 14.91
C ALA A 133 -5.84 -0.12 15.68
N PRO A 134 -5.55 -1.21 16.43
CA PRO A 134 -6.60 -1.93 17.14
C PRO A 134 -7.28 -1.05 18.20
N PRO A 135 -8.56 -1.27 18.54
CA PRO A 135 -9.21 -0.58 19.65
C PRO A 135 -8.43 -0.72 20.98
N LEU A 136 -8.59 0.24 21.91
CA LEU A 136 -7.76 0.31 23.12
C LEU A 136 -7.79 -0.96 24.01
N GLN A 137 -8.90 -1.71 23.99
CA GLN A 137 -9.07 -2.93 24.79
C GLN A 137 -8.74 -4.21 24.00
N ASP A 138 -8.31 -4.09 22.75
CA ASP A 138 -8.05 -5.24 21.89
C ASP A 138 -6.76 -5.96 22.31
N PRO A 139 -6.79 -7.30 22.47
CA PRO A 139 -5.61 -8.07 22.87
C PRO A 139 -4.43 -7.94 21.89
N ARG A 140 -4.67 -7.54 20.63
CA ARG A 140 -3.62 -7.27 19.64
C ARG A 140 -2.68 -6.14 20.06
N ARG A 141 -3.12 -5.17 20.88
CA ARG A 141 -2.23 -4.13 21.44
C ARG A 141 -1.20 -4.70 22.40
N LEU A 142 -1.60 -5.66 23.23
CA LEU A 142 -0.69 -6.34 24.15
C LEU A 142 0.30 -7.23 23.40
N GLU A 143 -0.16 -7.93 22.37
CA GLU A 143 0.72 -8.68 21.47
C GLU A 143 1.73 -7.74 20.78
N ALA A 144 1.26 -6.62 20.24
CA ALA A 144 2.12 -5.63 19.59
C ALA A 144 3.19 -5.07 20.54
N ALA A 145 2.83 -4.75 21.78
CA ALA A 145 3.79 -4.29 22.79
C ALA A 145 4.87 -5.36 23.08
N ARG A 146 4.49 -6.63 23.14
CA ARG A 146 5.45 -7.73 23.31
C ARG A 146 6.37 -7.89 22.10
N ARG A 147 5.85 -7.85 20.88
CA ARG A 147 6.64 -7.95 19.64
C ARG A 147 7.63 -6.80 19.50
N LEU A 148 7.16 -5.56 19.66
CA LEU A 148 8.01 -4.38 19.59
C LEU A 148 9.14 -4.44 20.63
N LYS A 149 8.83 -4.86 21.87
CA LYS A 149 9.86 -5.06 22.89
C LYS A 149 10.90 -6.09 22.45
N ALA A 150 10.47 -7.25 21.95
CA ALA A 150 11.39 -8.29 21.50
C ALA A 150 12.30 -7.80 20.34
N LEU A 151 11.73 -7.09 19.37
CA LEU A 151 12.50 -6.49 18.27
C LEU A 151 13.52 -5.46 18.78
N THR A 152 13.10 -4.61 19.72
CA THR A 152 13.97 -3.63 20.37
C THR A 152 15.11 -4.30 21.12
N ASP A 153 14.82 -5.36 21.89
CA ASP A 153 15.83 -6.12 22.64
C ASP A 153 16.88 -6.75 21.70
N THR A 154 16.48 -7.12 20.47
CA THR A 154 17.39 -7.64 19.43
C THR A 154 18.08 -6.57 18.58
N GLY A 155 17.76 -5.28 18.79
CA GLY A 155 18.29 -4.18 17.97
C GLY A 155 17.81 -4.20 16.52
N ALA A 156 16.62 -4.76 16.24
CA ALA A 156 16.08 -4.80 14.90
C ALA A 156 15.81 -3.38 14.39
N PRO A 157 16.24 -3.01 13.17
CA PRO A 157 16.16 -1.63 12.69
C PRO A 157 14.71 -1.16 12.51
N ASN A 158 13.79 -2.08 12.25
CA ASN A 158 12.36 -1.81 12.08
C ASN A 158 11.55 -1.84 13.38
N ALA A 159 12.20 -1.87 14.55
CA ALA A 159 11.58 -1.77 15.87
C ALA A 159 11.04 -0.36 16.15
N MET A 160 10.12 0.10 15.31
CA MET A 160 9.53 1.43 15.36
C MET A 160 8.07 1.36 15.78
N VAL A 161 7.61 2.37 16.53
CA VAL A 161 6.22 2.45 17.03
C VAL A 161 5.20 2.73 15.92
N TRP A 162 5.66 3.23 14.79
CA TRP A 162 4.89 3.48 13.56
C TRP A 162 4.94 2.30 12.58
N ASN A 163 5.74 1.26 12.88
CA ASN A 163 5.65 -0.03 12.23
C ASN A 163 4.71 -0.97 13.00
N SER A 164 4.41 -2.10 12.39
CA SER A 164 3.45 -3.07 12.91
C SER A 164 3.71 -4.46 12.34
N GLY A 165 2.88 -5.42 12.74
CA GLY A 165 2.89 -6.78 12.22
C GLY A 165 1.52 -7.28 11.80
N MET A 166 1.50 -8.46 11.20
CA MET A 166 0.28 -9.20 10.85
C MET A 166 0.01 -10.28 11.88
N SER A 167 -1.27 -10.63 12.07
CA SER A 167 -1.65 -11.81 12.85
C SER A 167 -1.32 -13.10 12.09
N GLU A 168 -1.14 -14.20 12.82
CA GLU A 168 -1.00 -15.53 12.22
C GLU A 168 -2.23 -15.92 11.40
N THR A 169 -3.42 -15.45 11.79
CA THR A 169 -4.66 -15.69 11.04
C THR A 169 -4.60 -15.05 9.65
N GLN A 170 -4.15 -13.80 9.56
CA GLN A 170 -4.03 -13.10 8.29
C GLN A 170 -2.91 -13.70 7.42
N ILE A 171 -1.77 -14.07 8.02
CA ILE A 171 -0.67 -14.74 7.30
C ILE A 171 -1.15 -16.07 6.69
N ALA A 172 -1.82 -16.91 7.48
CA ALA A 172 -2.36 -18.19 6.99
C ALA A 172 -3.43 -17.99 5.92
N TRP A 173 -4.24 -16.93 6.04
CA TRP A 173 -5.21 -16.56 5.01
C TRP A 173 -4.51 -16.14 3.70
N LEU A 174 -3.49 -15.28 3.75
CA LEU A 174 -2.68 -14.85 2.60
C LEU A 174 -2.12 -16.06 1.85
N GLU A 175 -1.47 -16.99 2.56
CA GLU A 175 -0.99 -18.24 1.98
C GLU A 175 -2.12 -19.03 1.29
N GLY A 176 -3.30 -19.10 1.92
CA GLY A 176 -4.47 -19.76 1.36
C GLY A 176 -5.01 -19.08 0.10
N ARG A 177 -4.87 -17.76 -0.04
CA ARG A 177 -5.24 -17.01 -1.25
C ARG A 177 -4.23 -17.18 -2.37
N LEU A 178 -2.95 -17.19 -2.05
CA LEU A 178 -1.88 -17.48 -3.00
C LEU A 178 -2.01 -18.90 -3.60
N ARG A 179 -2.26 -19.91 -2.77
CA ARG A 179 -2.55 -21.29 -3.24
C ARG A 179 -3.81 -21.36 -4.10
N ALA A 180 -4.84 -20.58 -3.78
CA ALA A 180 -6.06 -20.54 -4.57
C ALA A 180 -5.83 -19.90 -5.96
N ALA A 181 -5.04 -18.83 -6.03
CA ALA A 181 -4.66 -18.20 -7.30
C ALA A 181 -3.87 -19.18 -8.19
N GLU A 182 -2.89 -19.89 -7.61
CA GLU A 182 -2.12 -20.91 -8.30
C GLU A 182 -3.02 -22.02 -8.87
N ALA A 183 -3.93 -22.57 -8.04
CA ALA A 183 -4.86 -23.61 -8.47
C ALA A 183 -5.82 -23.13 -9.57
N ALA A 184 -6.12 -21.84 -9.62
CA ALA A 184 -6.95 -21.23 -10.65
C ALA A 184 -6.16 -20.83 -11.92
N GLY A 185 -4.83 -20.94 -11.91
CA GLY A 185 -3.97 -20.47 -13.00
C GLY A 185 -3.93 -18.94 -13.12
N GLU A 186 -4.26 -18.24 -12.03
CA GLU A 186 -4.25 -16.78 -11.95
C GLU A 186 -2.89 -16.26 -11.50
N ARG A 187 -2.56 -15.04 -11.92
CA ARG A 187 -1.46 -14.27 -11.34
C ARG A 187 -1.95 -13.47 -10.14
N ALA A 188 -1.12 -13.30 -9.13
CA ALA A 188 -1.44 -12.57 -7.91
C ALA A 188 -0.56 -11.32 -7.76
N VAL A 189 -1.20 -10.20 -7.46
CA VAL A 189 -0.56 -8.97 -7.01
C VAL A 189 -1.00 -8.71 -5.58
N VAL A 190 -0.05 -8.69 -4.66
CA VAL A 190 -0.30 -8.44 -3.24
C VAL A 190 -0.11 -6.94 -2.97
N LEU A 191 -1.04 -6.35 -2.24
CA LEU A 191 -1.09 -4.92 -1.93
C LEU A 191 -1.04 -4.75 -0.41
N GLY A 192 -0.14 -3.93 0.09
CA GLY A 192 -0.06 -3.56 1.50
C GLY A 192 0.59 -2.20 1.69
N HIS A 193 0.72 -1.75 2.93
CA HIS A 193 1.33 -0.44 3.20
C HIS A 193 2.84 -0.51 3.44
N TYR A 194 3.33 -1.53 4.16
CA TYR A 194 4.70 -1.60 4.65
C TYR A 194 5.67 -2.33 3.72
N PRO A 195 6.88 -1.81 3.45
CA PRO A 195 7.91 -2.53 2.69
C PRO A 195 8.24 -3.89 3.31
N LEU A 196 8.30 -4.93 2.47
CA LEU A 196 8.71 -6.27 2.89
C LEU A 196 10.13 -6.63 2.42
N HIS A 197 10.47 -6.22 1.19
CA HIS A 197 11.77 -6.47 0.59
C HIS A 197 12.11 -5.34 -0.40
N PRO A 198 13.35 -4.79 -0.41
CA PRO A 198 14.43 -5.02 0.54
C PRO A 198 14.05 -4.56 1.95
N PHE A 199 14.63 -5.22 2.96
CA PHE A 199 14.36 -4.92 4.36
C PHE A 199 14.98 -3.58 4.78
N THR A 200 14.23 -2.77 5.52
CA THR A 200 14.63 -1.44 6.02
C THR A 200 14.10 -1.21 7.43
N ASP A 201 14.46 -0.09 8.04
CA ASP A 201 13.83 0.41 9.27
C ASP A 201 12.34 0.75 9.12
N HIS A 202 11.84 0.87 7.89
CA HIS A 202 10.42 1.08 7.59
C HIS A 202 9.65 -0.22 7.33
N SER A 203 10.31 -1.36 7.39
CA SER A 203 9.69 -2.62 7.04
C SER A 203 8.70 -3.11 8.11
N LEU A 204 7.69 -3.86 7.66
CA LEU A 204 6.81 -4.63 8.56
C LEU A 204 7.66 -5.44 9.55
N TRP A 205 7.21 -5.61 10.79
CA TRP A 205 7.95 -6.33 11.83
C TRP A 205 8.42 -7.72 11.39
N ASP A 206 7.54 -8.48 10.75
CA ASP A 206 7.81 -9.83 10.25
C ASP A 206 8.12 -9.83 8.74
N ALA A 207 8.62 -8.72 8.18
CA ALA A 207 8.80 -8.50 6.75
C ALA A 207 9.51 -9.64 5.99
N PRO A 208 10.68 -10.16 6.44
CA PRO A 208 11.35 -11.25 5.74
C PRO A 208 10.47 -12.50 5.57
N ARG A 209 9.73 -12.89 6.62
CA ARG A 209 8.84 -14.05 6.59
C ARG A 209 7.70 -13.85 5.59
N VAL A 210 7.06 -12.66 5.60
CA VAL A 210 5.95 -12.37 4.69
C VAL A 210 6.44 -12.26 3.24
N ALA A 211 7.62 -11.65 3.02
CA ALA A 211 8.24 -11.61 1.70
C ALA A 211 8.51 -13.02 1.15
N GLU A 212 9.06 -13.93 1.96
CA GLU A 212 9.30 -15.32 1.57
C GLU A 212 8.00 -16.07 1.25
N ILE A 213 6.94 -15.87 2.04
CA ILE A 213 5.62 -16.48 1.77
C ILE A 213 5.09 -16.06 0.40
N ILE A 214 5.16 -14.77 0.09
CA ILE A 214 4.71 -14.24 -1.21
C ILE A 214 5.60 -14.78 -2.33
N ALA A 215 6.92 -14.62 -2.19
CA ALA A 215 7.91 -14.98 -3.21
C ALA A 215 7.99 -16.48 -3.52
N ASN A 216 7.60 -17.34 -2.59
CA ASN A 216 7.55 -18.79 -2.80
C ASN A 216 6.26 -19.25 -3.50
N SER A 217 5.29 -18.38 -3.72
CA SER A 217 4.08 -18.72 -4.49
C SER A 217 4.35 -18.52 -6.00
N PRO A 218 4.17 -19.56 -6.84
CA PRO A 218 4.28 -19.41 -8.29
C PRO A 218 3.26 -18.44 -8.91
N ALA A 219 2.16 -18.16 -8.20
CA ALA A 219 1.14 -17.22 -8.65
C ALA A 219 1.56 -15.75 -8.40
N ALA A 220 2.36 -15.48 -7.38
CA ALA A 220 2.71 -14.11 -7.01
C ALA A 220 3.72 -13.52 -8.00
N VAL A 221 3.36 -12.38 -8.59
CA VAL A 221 4.23 -11.65 -9.51
C VAL A 221 4.72 -10.32 -8.94
N ALA A 222 3.96 -9.73 -8.02
CA ALA A 222 4.37 -8.50 -7.36
C ALA A 222 3.76 -8.30 -5.96
N TYR A 223 4.51 -7.58 -5.12
CA TYR A 223 4.05 -6.90 -3.91
C TYR A 223 4.21 -5.38 -4.09
N LEU A 224 3.13 -4.62 -3.92
CA LEU A 224 3.12 -3.17 -4.07
C LEU A 224 2.79 -2.50 -2.72
N CYS A 225 3.57 -1.48 -2.33
CA CYS A 225 3.42 -0.78 -1.07
C CYS A 225 3.85 0.69 -1.10
N GLY A 226 3.67 1.40 0.03
CA GLY A 226 4.11 2.78 0.26
C GLY A 226 4.97 2.88 1.54
N HIS A 227 4.65 3.84 2.40
CA HIS A 227 5.22 4.05 3.76
C HIS A 227 6.67 4.53 3.80
N TYR A 228 7.59 3.90 3.07
CA TYR A 228 8.94 4.43 2.92
C TYR A 228 9.01 5.39 1.74
N HIS A 229 8.72 6.67 1.98
CA HIS A 229 8.43 7.67 0.95
C HIS A 229 9.54 7.91 -0.09
N HIS A 230 10.79 7.51 0.21
CA HIS A 230 11.88 7.54 -0.77
C HIS A 230 11.69 6.52 -1.91
N GLY A 231 10.81 5.54 -1.70
CA GLY A 231 10.61 4.38 -2.56
C GLY A 231 11.77 3.39 -2.44
N ASN A 232 11.51 2.15 -2.79
CA ASN A 232 12.56 1.14 -2.98
C ASN A 232 12.06 0.03 -3.91
N TYR A 233 12.97 -0.85 -4.28
CA TYR A 233 12.68 -1.99 -5.14
C TYR A 233 13.60 -3.15 -4.80
N GLY A 234 13.05 -4.36 -4.83
CA GLY A 234 13.80 -5.60 -4.78
C GLY A 234 13.06 -6.72 -5.49
N GLU A 235 13.77 -7.81 -5.75
CA GLU A 235 13.21 -9.00 -6.36
C GLU A 235 13.62 -10.21 -5.52
N LEU A 236 12.67 -11.10 -5.27
CA LEU A 236 12.88 -12.34 -4.55
C LEU A 236 12.15 -13.47 -5.27
N ASN A 237 12.88 -14.50 -5.69
CA ASN A 237 12.35 -15.67 -6.42
C ASN A 237 11.45 -15.31 -7.62
N GLY A 238 11.79 -14.26 -8.37
CA GLY A 238 11.01 -13.79 -9.52
C GLY A 238 9.77 -12.96 -9.16
N THR A 239 9.46 -12.77 -7.87
CA THR A 239 8.45 -11.81 -7.42
C THR A 239 9.06 -10.44 -7.21
N HIS A 240 8.42 -9.40 -7.77
CA HIS A 240 8.87 -8.02 -7.62
C HIS A 240 8.25 -7.33 -6.40
N PHE A 241 9.07 -6.67 -5.59
CA PHE A 241 8.64 -5.88 -4.45
C PHE A 241 8.89 -4.40 -4.77
N VAL A 242 7.80 -3.64 -4.93
CA VAL A 242 7.85 -2.24 -5.31
C VAL A 242 7.24 -1.40 -4.20
N ASN A 243 8.05 -0.49 -3.67
CA ASN A 243 7.58 0.56 -2.78
C ASN A 243 7.57 1.89 -3.54
N PHE A 244 6.39 2.49 -3.62
CA PHE A 244 6.12 3.75 -4.31
C PHE A 244 6.48 4.94 -3.42
N LYS A 245 6.84 6.05 -4.07
CA LYS A 245 7.22 7.28 -3.38
C LYS A 245 5.99 7.99 -2.83
N GLY A 246 6.11 8.55 -1.64
CA GLY A 246 5.00 9.23 -0.96
C GLY A 246 4.62 10.55 -1.65
N MET A 247 3.33 10.79 -1.89
CA MET A 247 2.85 11.99 -2.57
C MET A 247 3.04 13.27 -1.74
N VAL A 248 3.00 13.16 -0.42
CA VAL A 248 3.12 14.29 0.52
C VAL A 248 4.46 15.04 0.45
N ASP A 249 5.54 14.35 0.06
CA ASP A 249 6.87 14.95 0.02
C ASP A 249 7.00 16.01 -1.08
N THR A 250 7.92 16.97 -0.89
CA THR A 250 8.23 18.12 -1.75
C THR A 250 7.07 19.12 -1.90
N GLU A 251 7.38 20.39 -2.14
CA GLU A 251 6.34 21.42 -2.25
C GLU A 251 5.54 21.29 -3.55
N ASP A 252 6.26 21.08 -4.66
CA ASP A 252 5.80 21.32 -6.02
C ASP A 252 5.82 20.08 -6.93
N ARG A 253 6.45 18.98 -6.50
CA ARG A 253 6.48 17.73 -7.26
C ARG A 253 5.49 16.71 -6.70
N ASN A 254 4.77 16.09 -7.62
CA ASN A 254 3.85 15.00 -7.33
C ASN A 254 4.56 13.64 -7.35
N ALA A 255 3.91 12.58 -6.89
CA ALA A 255 4.37 11.19 -7.03
C ALA A 255 3.17 10.25 -7.19
N PHE A 256 3.05 9.64 -8.37
CA PHE A 256 2.04 8.62 -8.69
C PHE A 256 2.52 7.82 -9.91
N ALA A 257 1.85 6.73 -10.22
CA ALA A 257 2.23 5.87 -11.35
C ALA A 257 1.03 5.24 -12.06
N ILE A 258 1.27 4.73 -13.26
CA ILE A 258 0.43 3.71 -13.91
C ILE A 258 1.21 2.41 -13.94
N VAL A 259 0.58 1.33 -13.50
CA VAL A 259 1.13 -0.03 -13.58
C VAL A 259 0.39 -0.79 -14.68
N SER A 260 1.13 -1.41 -15.59
CA SER A 260 0.61 -2.26 -16.67
C SER A 260 1.21 -3.67 -16.57
N LEU A 261 0.39 -4.67 -16.33
CA LEU A 261 0.77 -6.07 -16.26
C LEU A 261 0.55 -6.74 -17.64
N PHE A 262 1.63 -7.17 -18.28
CA PHE A 262 1.62 -7.95 -19.52
C PHE A 262 1.86 -9.42 -19.24
N ALA A 263 1.88 -10.26 -20.27
CA ALA A 263 2.18 -11.69 -20.13
C ALA A 263 3.60 -11.95 -19.58
N ASP A 264 4.57 -11.13 -19.96
CA ASP A 264 6.00 -11.35 -19.76
C ASP A 264 6.69 -10.28 -18.88
N ARG A 265 5.95 -9.25 -18.47
CA ARG A 265 6.52 -8.13 -17.70
C ARG A 265 5.47 -7.29 -16.98
N ILE A 266 5.92 -6.49 -16.03
CA ILE A 266 5.22 -5.37 -15.41
C ILE A 266 5.93 -4.08 -15.83
N GLU A 267 5.17 -3.13 -16.35
CA GLU A 267 5.64 -1.77 -16.62
C GLU A 267 5.07 -0.83 -15.56
N VAL A 268 5.95 -0.10 -14.87
CA VAL A 268 5.57 1.02 -14.01
C VAL A 268 5.96 2.29 -14.77
N GLN A 269 4.96 3.10 -15.12
CA GLN A 269 5.16 4.44 -15.66
C GLN A 269 5.01 5.45 -14.52
N GLY A 270 6.12 6.06 -14.10
CA GLY A 270 6.17 6.98 -12.97
C GLY A 270 5.94 8.44 -13.40
N PHE A 271 5.27 9.21 -12.55
CA PHE A 271 5.04 10.64 -12.74
C PHE A 271 5.62 11.45 -11.58
N GLY A 272 6.16 12.62 -11.91
CA GLY A 272 6.76 13.54 -10.94
C GLY A 272 8.04 12.98 -10.33
N ARG A 273 8.01 12.55 -9.06
CA ARG A 273 9.16 11.93 -8.38
C ARG A 273 9.25 10.43 -8.68
N GLU A 274 8.15 9.77 -9.01
CA GLU A 274 8.15 8.32 -9.23
C GLU A 274 8.92 7.93 -10.49
N LEU A 275 9.58 6.77 -10.46
CA LEU A 275 10.46 6.31 -11.53
C LEU A 275 9.76 5.32 -12.45
N ASP A 276 10.11 5.36 -13.73
CA ASP A 276 9.76 4.30 -14.67
C ASP A 276 10.49 2.99 -14.31
N ARG A 277 9.80 1.85 -14.47
CA ARG A 277 10.36 0.51 -14.26
C ARG A 277 9.83 -0.47 -15.30
N MET A 278 10.70 -1.40 -15.69
CA MET A 278 10.39 -2.55 -16.54
C MET A 278 10.83 -3.80 -15.78
N LEU A 279 9.88 -4.64 -15.38
CA LEU A 279 10.11 -5.77 -14.49
C LEU A 279 9.72 -7.07 -15.22
N THR A 280 10.66 -7.98 -15.47
CA THR A 280 10.42 -9.19 -16.27
C THR A 280 9.83 -10.32 -15.43
N LEU A 281 8.80 -11.01 -15.96
CA LEU A 281 8.14 -12.16 -15.33
C LEU A 281 8.62 -13.51 -15.87
#